data_AF-A0A8S0HAK0-F1
#
_entry.id   AF-A0A8S0HAK0-F1
#
_cell.length_a   1.000
_cell.length_b   1.000
_cell.length_c   1.000
_cell.angle_alpha   90.00
_cell.angle_beta   90.00
_cell.angle_gamma   90.00
#
_symmetry.space_group_name_H-M   'P 1'
#
loop_
_entity.id
_entity.type
_entity.pdbx_description
1 polymer ?
#
loop_
_entity_poly.entity_id
_entity_poly.type
_entity_poly.pdbx_seq_one_letter_code
_entity_poly.pdbx_strand_id
1 'polypeptide(L)'
;MTTSLPVTNRRTFLKQAGLLAAALPLGNLAISQARADSATASASQWIQLRQLFDLDPDYVHLANFLITSHPRPVREAIEKYRAVLDRNPAMAMDYDTQYTWKREAQVRESVGRYLQIKPGQVALTGSTTEGLALMYGGIHVRPDRRS
;
A
#
# COMPACT_ATOMS: atom_id res chain seq x y z
N MET A 1 43.06 27.50 27.94
CA MET A 1 43.07 26.94 26.57
C MET A 1 41.65 26.47 26.25
N THR A 2 40.89 27.25 25.50
CA THR A 2 39.48 27.00 25.17
C THR A 2 39.36 26.61 23.70
N THR A 3 38.95 25.39 23.41
CA THR A 3 38.74 24.86 22.06
C THR A 3 37.32 25.20 21.60
N SER A 4 37.19 26.03 20.56
CA SER A 4 35.90 26.39 19.98
C SER A 4 35.41 25.31 19.01
N LEU A 5 34.18 24.85 19.19
CA LEU A 5 33.50 23.94 18.26
C LEU A 5 33.12 24.69 16.97
N PRO A 6 33.30 24.11 15.77
CA PRO A 6 32.95 24.76 14.53
C PRO A 6 31.42 24.88 14.39
N VAL A 7 30.92 26.11 14.38
CA VAL A 7 29.52 26.41 14.09
C VAL A 7 29.28 26.21 12.59
N THR A 8 28.68 25.09 12.22
CA THR A 8 28.26 24.81 10.84
C THR A 8 27.24 25.87 10.39
N ASN A 9 27.64 26.69 9.43
CA ASN A 9 26.86 27.84 8.98
C ASN A 9 25.82 27.43 7.92
N ARG A 10 24.54 27.73 8.17
CA ARG A 10 23.39 27.52 7.25
C ARG A 10 23.64 28.00 5.82
N ARG A 11 24.44 29.06 5.65
CA ARG A 11 24.78 29.63 4.33
C ARG A 11 25.76 28.75 3.54
N THR A 12 26.63 28.00 4.21
CA THR A 12 27.58 27.09 3.56
C THR A 12 26.88 25.84 3.04
N PHE A 13 25.91 25.32 3.81
CA PHE A 13 25.08 24.19 3.41
C PHE A 13 24.24 24.47 2.16
N LEU A 14 23.59 25.64 2.09
CA LEU A 14 22.78 26.02 0.92
C LEU A 14 23.62 26.20 -0.36
N LYS A 15 24.88 26.64 -0.23
CA LYS A 15 25.80 26.76 -1.37
C LYS A 15 26.23 25.39 -1.91
N GLN A 16 26.42 24.40 -1.03
CA GLN A 16 26.74 23.03 -1.43
C GLN A 16 25.53 22.28 -2.00
N ALA A 17 24.32 22.52 -1.46
CA ALA A 17 23.08 21.95 -2.00
C ALA A 17 22.71 22.50 -3.39
N GLY A 18 23.02 23.78 -3.67
CA GLY A 18 22.75 24.40 -4.97
C GLY A 18 23.58 23.83 -6.13
N LEU A 19 24.78 23.30 -5.87
CA LEU A 19 25.65 22.70 -6.89
C LEU A 19 25.19 21.31 -7.34
N LEU A 20 24.41 20.58 -6.52
CA LEU A 20 23.88 19.25 -6.87
C LEU A 20 22.57 19.31 -7.68
N ALA A 21 21.86 20.45 -7.67
CA ALA A 21 20.59 20.60 -8.37
C ALA A 21 20.72 20.86 -9.89
N ALA A 22 21.91 21.20 -10.37
CA ALA A 22 22.13 21.57 -11.77
C ALA A 22 22.40 20.38 -12.73
N ALA A 23 22.43 19.13 -12.21
CA ALA A 23 22.80 17.96 -13.01
C ALA A 23 21.66 16.95 -13.28
N LEU A 24 20.41 17.27 -12.91
CA LEU A 24 19.28 16.34 -13.08
C LEU A 24 18.07 16.99 -13.76
N PRO A 25 18.11 17.13 -15.10
CA PRO A 25 16.87 16.93 -15.84
C PRO A 25 17.10 16.15 -17.14
N LEU A 26 17.61 14.92 -17.04
CA LEU A 26 17.47 13.92 -18.12
C LEU A 26 16.95 12.56 -17.63
N GLY A 27 16.72 12.38 -16.32
CA GLY A 27 16.25 11.12 -15.73
C GLY A 27 14.72 10.93 -15.72
N ASN A 28 13.93 11.95 -16.07
CA ASN A 28 12.47 11.91 -15.92
C ASN A 28 11.69 11.40 -17.14
N LEU A 29 12.38 10.90 -18.17
CA LEU A 29 11.73 10.30 -19.37
C LEU A 29 11.34 8.82 -19.20
N ALA A 30 11.62 8.21 -18.05
CA ALA A 30 11.30 6.79 -17.80
C ALA A 30 10.14 6.57 -16.82
N ILE A 31 9.26 7.57 -16.62
CA ILE A 31 7.92 7.26 -16.10
C ILE A 31 7.19 6.59 -17.26
N SER A 32 7.35 5.27 -17.36
CA SER A 32 6.49 4.42 -18.18
C SER A 32 5.07 4.82 -17.86
N GLN A 33 4.42 5.51 -18.80
CA GLN A 33 2.98 5.55 -18.84
C GLN A 33 2.56 4.09 -19.01
N ALA A 34 2.24 3.43 -17.90
CA ALA A 34 1.43 2.23 -17.93
C ALA A 34 0.07 2.68 -18.43
N ARG A 35 -0.02 2.83 -19.75
CA ARG A 35 -1.28 2.98 -20.45
C ARG A 35 -1.99 1.66 -20.20
N ALA A 36 -3.01 1.71 -19.34
CA ALA A 36 -4.03 0.69 -19.30
C ALA A 36 -4.80 0.81 -20.62
N ASP A 37 -4.19 0.35 -21.71
CA ASP A 37 -4.95 -0.02 -22.88
C ASP A 37 -5.84 -1.18 -22.42
N SER A 38 -7.14 -1.08 -22.70
CA SER A 38 -8.12 -2.15 -22.55
C SER A 38 -7.83 -3.29 -23.54
N ALA A 39 -6.60 -3.78 -23.54
CA ALA A 39 -6.20 -4.97 -24.26
C ALA A 39 -6.79 -6.16 -23.51
N THR A 40 -7.66 -6.91 -24.19
CA THR A 40 -8.09 -8.22 -23.73
C THR A 40 -6.84 -9.02 -23.38
N ALA A 41 -6.74 -9.46 -22.12
CA ALA A 41 -5.57 -10.18 -21.67
C ALA A 41 -5.37 -11.42 -22.56
N SER A 42 -4.19 -11.52 -23.19
CA SER A 42 -3.84 -12.63 -24.05
C SER A 42 -3.83 -13.94 -23.26
N ALA A 43 -3.98 -15.07 -23.94
CA ALA A 43 -3.84 -16.39 -23.32
C ALA A 43 -2.50 -16.53 -22.57
N SER A 44 -1.41 -15.94 -23.10
CA SER A 44 -0.11 -15.93 -22.45
C SER A 44 -0.07 -15.10 -21.16
N GLN A 45 -0.80 -13.99 -21.08
CA GLN A 45 -0.92 -13.19 -19.85
C GLN A 45 -1.67 -13.94 -18.75
N TRP A 46 -2.72 -14.69 -19.09
CA TRP A 46 -3.43 -15.53 -18.13
C TRP A 46 -2.59 -16.68 -17.59
N ILE A 47 -1.78 -17.32 -18.45
CA ILE A 47 -0.84 -18.36 -18.01
C ILE A 47 0.18 -17.77 -17.03
N GLN A 48 0.75 -16.60 -17.34
CA GLN A 48 1.69 -15.91 -16.45
C GLN A 48 1.03 -15.51 -15.12
N LEU A 49 -0.22 -15.03 -15.15
CA LEU A 49 -0.97 -14.71 -13.93
C LEU A 49 -1.21 -15.97 -13.08
N ARG A 50 -1.61 -17.09 -13.68
CA ARG A 50 -1.85 -18.36 -12.97
C ARG A 50 -0.59 -18.87 -12.27
N GLN A 51 0.59 -18.64 -12.85
CA GLN A 51 1.88 -18.99 -12.26
C GLN A 51 2.25 -18.16 -11.03
N LEU A 52 1.56 -17.04 -10.76
CA LEU A 52 1.74 -16.29 -9.52
C LEU A 52 1.11 -16.99 -8.31
N PHE A 53 0.22 -17.96 -8.52
CA PHE A 53 -0.50 -18.67 -7.47
C PHE A 53 0.07 -20.07 -7.24
N ASP A 54 0.27 -20.42 -5.97
CA ASP A 54 0.73 -21.76 -5.57
C ASP A 54 -0.48 -22.70 -5.37
N LEU A 55 -1.42 -22.68 -6.31
CA LEU A 55 -2.58 -23.57 -6.31
C LEU A 55 -2.20 -24.94 -6.86
N ASP A 56 -2.58 -25.99 -6.14
CA ASP A 56 -2.34 -27.40 -6.48
C ASP A 56 -2.79 -27.71 -7.93
N PRO A 57 -1.89 -28.18 -8.81
CA PRO A 57 -2.21 -28.48 -10.20
C PRO A 57 -3.12 -29.70 -10.38
N ASP A 58 -3.26 -30.57 -9.37
CA ASP A 58 -4.07 -31.79 -9.45
C ASP A 58 -5.58 -31.51 -9.33
N TYR A 59 -5.95 -30.26 -9.00
CA TYR A 59 -7.33 -29.84 -8.79
C TYR A 59 -7.77 -28.73 -9.76
N VAL A 60 -9.04 -28.77 -10.17
CA VAL A 60 -9.69 -27.68 -10.90
C VAL A 60 -10.32 -26.72 -9.89
N HIS A 61 -9.69 -25.56 -9.69
CA HIS A 61 -10.08 -24.57 -8.67
C HIS A 61 -11.24 -23.66 -9.12
N LEU A 62 -12.47 -24.16 -9.02
CA LEU A 62 -13.71 -23.42 -9.36
C LEU A 62 -14.32 -22.62 -8.19
N ALA A 63 -13.73 -22.72 -6.99
CA ALA A 63 -14.25 -22.14 -5.75
C ALA A 63 -13.42 -20.97 -5.19
N ASN A 64 -12.57 -20.34 -6.02
CA ASN A 64 -11.68 -19.23 -5.61
C ASN A 64 -12.42 -17.97 -5.12
N PHE A 65 -13.74 -17.91 -5.28
CA PHE A 65 -14.58 -16.85 -4.71
C PHE A 65 -14.78 -16.99 -3.19
N LEU A 66 -14.59 -18.19 -2.62
CA LEU A 66 -14.73 -18.44 -1.19
C LEU A 66 -13.59 -17.77 -0.41
N ILE A 67 -12.36 -18.04 -0.85
CA ILE A 67 -11.14 -17.45 -0.33
C ILE A 67 -10.07 -17.48 -1.41
N THR A 68 -9.25 -16.44 -1.46
CA THR A 68 -8.19 -16.33 -2.45
C THR A 68 -6.91 -17.00 -1.94
N SER A 69 -6.23 -17.75 -2.81
CA SER A 69 -4.82 -18.07 -2.60
C SER A 69 -4.00 -16.80 -2.84
N HIS A 70 -3.13 -16.43 -1.91
CA HIS A 70 -2.29 -15.24 -2.08
C HIS A 70 -1.35 -15.39 -3.29
N PRO A 71 -1.41 -14.50 -4.31
CA PRO A 71 -0.42 -14.50 -5.38
C PRO A 71 0.95 -14.08 -4.86
N ARG A 72 2.02 -14.45 -5.56
CA ARG A 72 3.42 -14.26 -5.14
C ARG A 72 3.73 -12.83 -4.63
N PRO A 73 3.34 -11.73 -5.31
CA PRO A 73 3.61 -10.38 -4.80
C PRO A 73 2.97 -10.09 -3.44
N VAL A 74 1.78 -10.67 -3.17
CA VAL A 74 1.09 -10.54 -1.88
C VAL A 74 1.80 -11.37 -0.81
N ARG A 75 2.19 -12.61 -1.13
CA ARG A 75 2.96 -13.46 -0.19
C ARG A 75 4.27 -12.80 0.22
N GLU A 76 5.01 -12.27 -0.73
CA GLU A 76 6.28 -11.56 -0.49
C GLU A 76 6.07 -10.30 0.37
N ALA A 77 5.01 -9.54 0.13
CA ALA A 77 4.68 -8.36 0.94
C ALA A 77 4.30 -8.73 2.38
N ILE A 78 3.52 -9.80 2.57
CA ILE A 78 3.16 -10.33 3.89
C ILE A 78 4.41 -10.80 4.63
N GLU A 79 5.28 -11.57 3.98
CA GLU A 79 6.51 -12.10 4.60
C GLU A 79 7.45 -10.96 5.00
N LYS A 80 7.62 -9.95 4.14
CA LYS A 80 8.38 -8.75 4.48
C LYS A 80 7.80 -8.03 5.69
N TYR A 81 6.47 -7.89 5.76
CA TYR A 81 5.81 -7.24 6.89
C TYR A 81 5.96 -8.04 8.18
N ARG A 82 5.78 -9.36 8.11
CA ARG A 82 6.01 -10.30 9.21
C ARG A 82 7.44 -10.17 9.75
N ALA A 83 8.45 -10.20 8.89
CA ALA A 83 9.84 -10.05 9.30
C ALA A 83 10.13 -8.71 10.01
N VAL A 84 9.45 -7.62 9.62
CA VAL A 84 9.55 -6.34 10.34
C VAL A 84 8.98 -6.45 11.75
N LEU A 85 7.80 -7.08 11.89
CA LEU A 85 7.18 -7.28 13.20
C LEU A 85 8.01 -8.21 14.09
N ASP A 86 8.53 -9.31 13.55
CA ASP A 86 9.35 -10.28 14.29
C ASP A 86 10.67 -9.63 14.79
N ARG A 87 11.25 -8.70 14.01
CA ARG A 87 12.48 -8.01 14.40
C ARG A 87 12.29 -7.03 15.54
N ASN A 88 11.22 -6.23 15.52
CA ASN A 88 10.92 -5.26 16.58
C ASN A 88 9.45 -4.82 16.51
N PRO A 89 8.54 -5.51 17.21
CA PRO A 89 7.12 -5.18 17.14
C PRO A 89 6.80 -3.85 17.83
N ALA A 90 7.57 -3.46 18.87
CA ALA A 90 7.37 -2.20 19.57
C ALA A 90 7.60 -1.00 18.65
N MET A 91 8.65 -1.04 17.82
CA MET A 91 8.93 0.00 16.83
C MET A 91 7.84 0.09 15.75
N ALA A 92 7.23 -1.03 15.36
CA ALA A 92 6.13 -1.01 14.41
C ALA A 92 4.84 -0.39 14.99
N MET A 93 4.70 -0.39 16.32
CA MET A 93 3.59 0.21 17.05
C MET A 93 3.90 1.60 17.62
N ASP A 94 5.13 2.10 17.41
CA ASP A 94 5.55 3.41 17.88
C ASP A 94 4.74 4.51 17.20
N TYR A 95 4.03 5.29 18.02
CA TYR A 95 3.19 6.41 17.59
C TYR A 95 4.00 7.43 16.78
N ASP A 96 5.24 7.72 17.20
CA ASP A 96 6.04 8.77 16.58
C ASP A 96 6.47 8.41 15.15
N THR A 97 6.69 7.13 14.88
CA THR A 97 7.04 6.67 13.52
C THR A 97 5.87 6.75 12.55
N GLN A 98 4.64 6.69 13.08
CA GLN A 98 3.39 6.57 12.31
C GLN A 98 3.41 5.40 11.31
N TYR A 99 4.18 4.35 11.60
CA TYR A 99 4.48 3.28 10.65
C TYR A 99 3.21 2.62 10.11
N THR A 100 2.29 2.25 11.00
CA THR A 100 0.99 1.64 10.63
C THR A 100 0.11 2.62 9.86
N TRP A 101 -0.04 3.87 10.32
CA TRP A 101 -0.90 4.86 9.64
C TRP A 101 -0.44 5.17 8.22
N LYS A 102 0.88 5.28 7.99
CA LYS A 102 1.42 5.50 6.64
C LYS A 102 1.06 4.38 5.68
N ARG A 103 1.11 3.13 6.14
CA ARG A 103 0.75 1.95 5.34
C ARG A 103 -0.74 1.90 5.06
N GLU A 104 -1.57 2.11 6.07
CA GLU A 104 -3.01 2.16 5.87
C GLU A 104 -3.43 3.31 4.93
N ALA A 105 -2.77 4.46 5.01
CA ALA A 105 -3.00 5.58 4.08
C ALA A 105 -2.69 5.17 2.63
N GLN A 106 -1.58 4.46 2.40
CA GLN A 106 -1.23 3.92 1.07
C GLN A 106 -2.25 2.92 0.55
N VAL A 107 -2.80 2.07 1.43
CA VAL A 107 -3.89 1.16 1.08
C VAL A 107 -5.14 1.94 0.67
N ARG A 108 -5.57 2.93 1.48
CA ARG A 108 -6.72 3.78 1.17
C ARG A 108 -6.55 4.55 -0.13
N GLU A 109 -5.35 5.04 -0.42
CA GLU A 109 -5.04 5.70 -1.71
C GLU A 109 -5.17 4.73 -2.88
N SER A 110 -4.64 3.52 -2.74
CA SER A 110 -4.69 2.49 -3.79
C SER A 110 -6.13 2.05 -4.07
N VAL A 111 -6.92 1.82 -3.02
CA VAL A 111 -8.36 1.51 -3.13
C VAL A 111 -9.13 2.68 -3.73
N GLY A 112 -8.85 3.91 -3.28
CA GLY A 112 -9.46 5.12 -3.82
C GLY A 112 -9.22 5.28 -5.33
N ARG A 113 -8.00 4.98 -5.79
CA ARG A 113 -7.66 4.98 -7.22
C ARG A 113 -8.40 3.89 -7.99
N TYR A 114 -8.48 2.68 -7.43
CA TYR A 114 -9.18 1.55 -8.04
C TYR A 114 -10.69 1.77 -8.17
N LEU A 115 -11.33 2.28 -7.12
CA LEU A 115 -12.77 2.54 -7.06
C LEU A 115 -13.17 3.95 -7.52
N GLN A 116 -12.21 4.81 -7.87
CA GLN A 116 -12.43 6.21 -8.24
C GLN A 116 -13.14 7.05 -7.16
N ILE A 117 -12.78 6.84 -5.89
CA ILE A 117 -13.30 7.57 -4.72
C ILE A 117 -12.18 8.23 -3.92
N LYS A 118 -12.52 9.14 -3.00
CA LYS A 118 -11.52 9.78 -2.13
C LYS A 118 -11.00 8.76 -1.11
N PRO A 119 -9.71 8.77 -0.76
CA PRO A 119 -9.15 7.86 0.26
C PRO A 119 -9.87 7.96 1.62
N GLY A 120 -10.35 9.14 1.99
CA GLY A 120 -11.14 9.36 3.21
C GLY A 120 -12.53 8.71 3.21
N GLN A 121 -12.98 8.16 2.08
CA GLN A 121 -14.23 7.38 1.97
C GLN A 121 -13.99 5.87 2.14
N VAL A 122 -12.74 5.45 2.43
CA VAL A 122 -12.35 4.03 2.57
C VAL A 122 -12.08 3.70 4.02
N ALA A 123 -12.94 2.85 4.60
CA ALA A 123 -12.67 2.18 5.88
C ALA A 123 -11.98 0.83 5.61
N LEU A 124 -10.91 0.53 6.36
CA LEU A 124 -10.21 -0.75 6.29
C LEU A 124 -10.79 -1.68 7.35
N THR A 125 -11.29 -2.84 6.93
CA THR A 125 -11.88 -3.87 7.82
C THR A 125 -11.25 -5.22 7.50
N GLY A 126 -11.31 -6.17 8.44
CA GLY A 126 -10.73 -7.50 8.28
C GLY A 126 -11.63 -8.48 7.51
N SER A 127 -12.92 -8.20 7.38
CA SER A 127 -13.85 -9.04 6.61
C SER A 127 -15.13 -8.31 6.19
N THR A 128 -15.86 -8.91 5.24
CA THR A 128 -17.20 -8.43 4.85
C THR A 128 -18.17 -8.46 6.03
N THR A 129 -18.13 -9.51 6.86
CA THR A 129 -18.99 -9.63 8.04
C THR A 129 -18.73 -8.52 9.05
N GLU A 130 -17.46 -8.20 9.31
CA GLU A 130 -17.08 -7.08 10.18
C GLU A 130 -17.56 -5.74 9.61
N GLY A 131 -17.36 -5.50 8.31
CA GLY A 131 -17.86 -4.30 7.65
C GLY A 131 -19.38 -4.15 7.74
N LEU A 132 -20.13 -5.24 7.53
CA LEU A 132 -21.59 -5.23 7.70
C LEU A 132 -21.99 -4.98 9.15
N ALA A 133 -21.30 -5.60 10.12
CA ALA A 133 -21.57 -5.38 11.54
C ALA A 133 -21.36 -3.91 11.94
N LEU A 134 -20.29 -3.27 11.46
CA LEU A 134 -20.03 -1.85 11.69
C LEU A 134 -21.10 -0.95 11.07
N MET A 135 -21.53 -1.27 9.84
CA MET A 135 -22.57 -0.48 9.16
C MET A 135 -23.93 -0.62 9.84
N TYR A 136 -24.43 -1.85 10.04
CA TYR A 136 -25.73 -2.07 10.66
C TYR A 136 -25.76 -1.70 12.14
N GLY A 137 -24.65 -1.87 12.87
CA GLY A 137 -24.55 -1.46 14.27
C GLY A 137 -24.39 0.05 14.47
N GLY A 138 -23.86 0.77 13.48
CA GLY A 138 -23.60 2.21 13.56
C GLY A 138 -24.73 3.11 13.06
N ILE A 139 -25.65 2.59 12.23
CA ILE A 139 -26.76 3.37 11.68
C ILE A 139 -27.83 3.59 12.75
N HIS A 140 -28.04 4.85 13.13
CA HIS A 140 -29.17 5.24 13.96
C HIS A 140 -30.44 5.31 13.10
N VAL A 141 -31.35 4.36 13.29
CA VAL A 141 -32.64 4.34 12.61
C VAL A 141 -33.65 5.16 13.41
N ARG A 142 -34.29 6.15 12.76
CA ARG A 142 -35.36 6.92 13.38
C ARG A 142 -36.59 6.04 13.61
N PRO A 143 -37.40 6.30 14.66
CA PRO A 143 -38.53 5.43 15.02
C PRO A 143 -39.57 5.24 13.90
N ASP A 144 -39.63 6.17 12.95
CA ASP A 144 -40.58 6.21 11.83
C ASP A 144 -40.10 5.45 10.57
N ARG A 145 -38.91 4.83 10.60
CA ARG A 145 -38.33 4.08 9.46
C ARG A 145 -38.09 2.64 9.88
N ARG A 146 -38.52 1.67 9.06
CA ARG A 146 -38.06 0.27 9.20
C ARG A 146 -36.71 0.13 8.51
N SER A 147 -35.80 -0.59 9.17
CA SER A 147 -34.52 -1.05 8.61
C SER A 147 -34.74 -2.01 7.44
#